data_AF-A0A7K6ZA34-F1
#
_entry.id   AF-A0A7K6ZA34-F1
#
_cell.length_a   1.000
_cell.length_b   1.000
_cell.length_c   1.000
_cell.angle_alpha   90.00
_cell.angle_beta   90.00
_cell.angle_gamma   90.00
#
_symmetry.space_group_name_H-M   'P 1'
#
loop_
_entity.id
_entity.type
_entity.pdbx_description
1 polymer ?
#
loop_
_entity_poly.entity_id
_entity_poly.type
_entity_poly.pdbx_seq_one_letter_code
_entity_poly.pdbx_strand_id
1 'polypeptide(L)' 'VSSHSRPYQSDPSFDPEFIKTKSTAAGGLCSWCLNIVRFYEVFCEVEPKRLALEE' A
#
# COMPACT_ATOMS: atom_id res chain seq x y z
N VAL A 1 -7.17 -2.53 9.93
CA VAL A 1 -5.85 -2.41 9.26
C VAL A 1 -4.92 -1.38 9.94
N SER A 2 -5.42 -0.51 10.82
CA SER A 2 -4.60 0.44 11.58
C SER A 2 -3.66 -0.22 12.61
N SER A 3 -2.39 -0.43 12.23
CA SER A 3 -1.18 -0.23 13.07
C SER A 3 0.03 -1.03 12.57
N HIS A 4 -0.18 -2.22 12.03
CA HIS A 4 0.89 -3.20 11.80
C HIS A 4 1.75 -2.93 10.56
N SER A 5 1.20 -2.32 9.50
CA SER A 5 1.93 -2.09 8.23
C SER A 5 2.66 -0.74 8.15
N ARG A 6 2.32 0.22 9.02
CA ARG A 6 2.88 1.58 9.01
C ARG A 6 4.42 1.64 9.12
N PRO A 7 5.08 0.82 9.96
CA PRO A 7 6.54 0.86 10.08
C PRO A 7 7.24 0.63 8.74
N TYR A 8 6.69 -0.25 7.90
CA TYR A 8 7.27 -0.63 6.61
C TYR A 8 7.04 0.42 5.51
N GLN A 9 6.03 1.29 5.63
CA GLN A 9 5.79 2.34 4.63
C GLN A 9 6.81 3.48 4.72
N SER A 10 7.36 3.71 5.91
CA SER A 10 8.39 4.74 6.16
C SER A 10 9.81 4.20 6.19
N ASP A 11 9.98 2.88 6.02
CA ASP A 11 11.29 2.23 6.06
C ASP A 11 11.97 2.33 4.69
N PRO A 12 13.11 3.04 4.56
CA PRO A 12 13.83 3.16 3.29
C PRO A 12 14.42 1.83 2.80
N SER A 13 14.53 0.81 3.67
CA SER A 13 14.93 -0.54 3.26
C SER A 13 13.78 -1.35 2.65
N PHE A 14 12.54 -0.90 2.84
CA PHE A 14 11.33 -1.46 2.24
C PHE A 14 10.84 -0.61 1.05
N ASP A 15 11.78 -0.05 0.30
CA ASP A 15 11.52 0.67 -0.94
C ASP A 15 11.59 -0.29 -2.15
N PRO A 16 10.58 -0.30 -3.04
CA PRO A 16 10.58 -1.19 -4.20
C PRO A 16 11.76 -0.98 -5.15
N GLU A 17 12.21 0.26 -5.38
CA GLU A 17 13.34 0.55 -6.26
C GLU A 17 14.66 0.09 -5.64
N PHE A 18 14.82 0.29 -4.35
CA PHE A 18 15.95 -0.25 -3.59
C PHE A 18 16.00 -1.78 -3.67
N ILE A 19 14.88 -2.46 -3.39
CA ILE A 19 14.80 -3.93 -3.42
C ILE A 19 15.01 -4.46 -4.85
N LYS A 20 14.53 -3.77 -5.89
CA LYS A 20 14.78 -4.13 -7.30
C LYS A 20 16.28 -4.21 -7.63
N THR A 21 17.13 -3.41 -6.97
CA THR A 21 18.60 -3.51 -7.15
C THR A 21 19.18 -4.85 -6.67
N LYS A 22 18.45 -5.59 -5.82
CA LYS A 22 18.86 -6.89 -5.26
C LYS A 22 18.10 -8.06 -5.88
N SER A 23 16.80 -7.90 -6.12
CA SER A 23 15.94 -8.91 -6.74
C SER A 23 14.71 -8.24 -7.37
N THR A 24 14.58 -8.37 -8.69
CA THR A 24 13.44 -7.81 -9.44
C THR A 24 12.11 -8.41 -8.98
N ALA A 25 12.07 -9.72 -8.72
CA ALA A 25 10.86 -10.39 -8.24
C ALA A 25 10.44 -9.87 -6.87
N ALA A 26 11.39 -9.72 -5.94
CA ALA A 26 11.11 -9.17 -4.60
C ALA A 26 10.68 -7.70 -4.66
N GLY A 27 11.25 -6.90 -5.56
CA GLY A 27 10.85 -5.51 -5.77
C GLY A 27 9.42 -5.39 -6.32
N GLY A 28 9.01 -6.32 -7.19
CA GLY A 28 7.61 -6.44 -7.62
C GLY A 28 6.65 -6.74 -6.46
N LEU A 29 7.01 -7.69 -5.59
CA LEU A 29 6.21 -8.02 -4.41
C LEU A 29 6.14 -6.86 -3.41
N CYS A 30 7.25 -6.16 -3.17
CA CYS A 30 7.28 -4.98 -2.31
C CYS A 30 6.34 -3.88 -2.83
N SER A 31 6.42 -3.57 -4.14
CA SER A 31 5.52 -2.61 -4.78
C SER A 31 4.04 -3.03 -4.65
N TRP A 32 3.73 -4.30 -4.89
CA TRP A 32 2.37 -4.81 -4.76
C TRP A 32 1.85 -4.64 -3.32
N CYS A 33 2.63 -5.03 -2.31
CA CYS A 33 2.24 -4.88 -0.90
C CYS A 33 1.90 -3.42 -0.54
N LEU A 34 2.74 -2.46 -0.93
CA LEU A 34 2.50 -1.04 -0.67
C LEU A 34 1.22 -0.55 -1.35
N ASN A 35 0.99 -0.96 -2.60
CA ASN A 35 -0.21 -0.59 -3.34
C ASN A 35 -1.50 -1.18 -2.74
N ILE A 36 -1.48 -2.41 -2.23
CA ILE A 36 -2.65 -3.00 -1.55
C ILE A 36 -3.01 -2.21 -0.29
N VAL A 37 -2.01 -1.83 0.51
CA VAL A 37 -2.26 -1.01 1.70
C VAL A 37 -2.82 0.35 1.31
N ARG A 38 -2.22 1.01 0.31
CA ARG A 38 -2.67 2.32 -0.17
C ARG A 38 -4.08 2.28 -0.74
N PHE A 39 -4.40 1.24 -1.51
CA PHE A 39 -5.74 1.02 -2.06
C PHE A 39 -6.77 0.92 -0.94
N TYR A 40 -6.47 0.14 0.11
CA TYR A 40 -7.39 -0.02 1.24
C TYR A 40 -7.64 1.30 1.99
N GLU A 41 -6.59 2.10 2.22
CA GLU A 41 -6.73 3.44 2.83
C GLU A 41 -7.69 4.32 2.03
N VAL A 42 -7.51 4.39 0.71
CA VAL A 42 -8.39 5.17 -0.17
C VAL A 42 -9.79 4.58 -0.22
N PHE A 43 -9.92 3.26 -0.24
CA PHE A 43 -11.21 2.57 -0.24
C PHE A 43 -12.05 2.99 0.98
N CYS A 44 -11.47 2.98 2.19
CA CYS A 44 -12.17 3.41 3.39
C CYS A 44 -12.64 4.87 3.34
N GLU A 45 -11.92 5.76 2.66
CA GLU A 45 -12.34 7.15 2.46
C GLU A 45 -13.42 7.31 1.38
N VAL A 46 -13.41 6.45 0.37
CA VAL A 46 -14.28 6.52 -0.81
C VAL A 46 -15.60 5.79 -0.60
N GLU A 47 -15.60 4.65 0.11
CA GLU A 47 -16.80 3.86 0.43
C GLU A 47 -17.97 4.71 0.99
N PRO A 48 -17.80 5.54 2.03
CA PRO A 48 -18.92 6.34 2.55
C PRO A 48 -19.42 7.38 1.54
N LYS A 49 -18.53 7.93 0.70
CA LYS A 49 -18.91 8.89 -0.35
C LYS A 49 -19.71 8.22 -1.46
N ARG A 50 -19.39 6.96 -1.77
CA ARG A 50 -20.12 6.15 -2.75
C ARG A 50 -21.53 5.83 -2.25
N LEU A 51 -21.66 5.39 -0.99
CA LEU A 51 -22.95 5.09 -0.38
C LEU A 51 -23.86 6.34 -0.35
N ALA A 52 -23.31 7.50 0.00
CA ALA A 52 -24.07 8.76 0.02
C ALA A 52 -24.52 9.27 -1.36
N LEU A 53 -23.94 8.77 -2.45
CA LEU A 53 -24.35 9.09 -3.83
C LEU A 53 -25.41 8.10 -4.35
N GLU A 54 -25.51 6.92 -3.74
CA GLU A 54 -26.46 5.86 -4.10
C GLU A 54 -27.84 6.03 -3.41
N GLU A 55 -27.95 6.97 -2.46
CA GLU A 55 -29.18 7.44 -1.80
C GLU A 55 -29.79 8.66 -2.50
#